data_AF-A0A6L6CFK5-F1
#
_entry.id   AF-A0A6L6CFK5-F1
#
_cell.length_a   1.000
_cell.length_b   1.000
_cell.length_c   1.000
_cell.angle_alpha   90.00
_cell.angle_beta   90.00
_cell.angle_gamma   90.00
#
_symmetry.space_group_name_H-M   'P 1'
#
loop_
_entity.id
_entity.type
_entity.pdbx_description
1 polymer ?
#
loop_
_entity_poly.entity_id
_entity_poly.type
_entity_poly.pdbx_seq_one_letter_code
_entity_poly.pdbx_strand_id
1 'polypeptide(L)'
;MSDQVEQAEETVETLHGCPVVYSRDQMVLLVAREQYVGVVKSLLADGFDVCIDLTGVDYLSLPHRVVGAGVKPERFEVVVNLLSLTKRERIRLRVQVPSDDTTLASLFDVHPGTEAHERETFDMFGITFDGHPDMTRILMPEDWDGHPLRKDYDQGFIPVQFKGTNS
;
A
#
# COMPACT_ATOMS: atom_id res chain seq x y z
N MET A 1 -8.66 -10.12 44.14
CA MET A 1 -7.39 -10.70 43.67
C MET A 1 -7.37 -10.47 42.19
N SER A 2 -6.60 -9.47 41.78
CA SER A 2 -6.62 -8.91 40.44
C SER A 2 -5.76 -9.77 39.54
N ASP A 3 -6.36 -10.42 38.54
CA ASP A 3 -5.64 -11.09 37.47
C ASP A 3 -5.06 -10.00 36.55
N GLN A 4 -3.80 -9.65 36.79
CA GLN A 4 -2.98 -8.93 35.83
C GLN A 4 -2.55 -9.95 34.77
N VAL A 5 -3.20 -9.91 33.61
CA VAL A 5 -2.70 -10.61 32.42
C VAL A 5 -1.48 -9.84 31.94
N GLU A 6 -0.32 -10.36 32.32
CA GLU A 6 1.00 -10.02 31.80
C GLU A 6 0.98 -10.23 30.28
N GLN A 7 0.89 -9.14 29.51
CA GLN A 7 1.12 -9.18 28.08
C GLN A 7 2.60 -9.45 27.86
N ALA A 8 2.95 -10.69 27.55
CA ALA A 8 4.28 -11.05 27.10
C ALA A 8 4.61 -10.19 25.87
N GLU A 9 5.69 -9.41 25.96
CA GLU A 9 6.28 -8.73 24.80
C GLU A 9 6.70 -9.80 23.79
N GLU A 10 5.86 -10.00 22.78
CA GLU A 10 6.16 -10.86 21.65
C GLU A 10 7.41 -10.26 20.97
N THR A 11 8.52 -10.99 20.96
CA THR A 11 9.76 -10.55 20.32
C THR A 11 9.50 -10.51 18.82
N VAL A 12 9.16 -9.31 18.31
CA VAL A 12 8.86 -9.14 16.91
C VAL A 12 10.16 -9.22 16.13
N GLU A 13 10.25 -10.17 15.20
CA GLU A 13 11.34 -10.25 14.24
C GLU A 13 11.43 -8.92 13.48
N THR A 14 12.64 -8.38 13.33
CA THR A 14 12.85 -7.12 12.62
C THR A 14 13.86 -7.28 11.49
N LEU A 15 13.63 -6.56 10.41
CA LEU A 15 14.54 -6.43 9.27
C LEU A 15 14.66 -4.95 8.92
N HIS A 16 15.89 -4.44 8.83
CA HIS A 16 16.18 -3.00 8.65
C HIS A 16 15.49 -2.08 9.66
N GLY A 17 15.24 -2.58 10.88
CA GLY A 17 14.53 -1.86 11.94
C GLY A 17 13.01 -1.84 11.78
N CYS A 18 12.45 -2.53 10.78
CA CYS A 18 11.02 -2.66 10.57
C CYS A 18 10.51 -4.01 11.06
N PRO A 19 9.33 -4.05 11.73
CA PRO A 19 8.67 -5.29 12.07
C PRO A 19 8.40 -6.20 10.88
N VAL A 20 8.70 -7.49 11.04
CA VAL A 20 8.40 -8.54 10.08
C VAL A 20 7.13 -9.26 10.52
N VAL A 21 6.20 -9.42 9.58
CA VAL A 21 5.05 -10.32 9.73
C VAL A 21 5.01 -11.27 8.54
N TYR A 22 4.43 -12.46 8.73
CA TYR A 22 4.29 -13.44 7.66
C TYR A 22 2.82 -13.58 7.24
N SER A 23 2.60 -13.67 5.93
CA SER A 23 1.28 -13.96 5.37
C SER A 23 1.39 -15.05 4.32
N ARG A 24 0.85 -16.23 4.62
CA ARG A 24 0.90 -17.42 3.73
C ARG A 24 2.33 -17.69 3.21
N ASP A 25 3.28 -17.78 4.15
CA ASP A 25 4.72 -18.00 3.90
C ASP A 25 5.45 -16.87 3.13
N GLN A 26 4.78 -15.74 2.88
CA GLN A 26 5.41 -14.55 2.34
C GLN A 26 5.80 -13.59 3.46
N MET A 27 7.05 -13.13 3.45
CA MET A 27 7.56 -12.10 4.35
C MET A 27 6.97 -10.73 4.00
N VAL A 28 6.49 -10.03 5.02
CA VAL A 28 5.88 -8.71 4.93
C VAL A 28 6.53 -7.77 5.94
N LEU A 29 7.13 -6.69 5.48
CA LEU A 29 7.66 -5.62 6.31
C LEU A 29 6.59 -4.56 6.55
N LEU A 30 6.39 -4.21 7.81
CA LEU A 30 5.58 -3.06 8.20
C LEU A 30 6.51 -1.87 8.33
N VAL A 31 6.42 -0.95 7.38
CA VAL A 31 7.40 0.14 7.24
C VAL A 31 6.73 1.47 7.60
N ALA A 32 7.37 2.25 8.47
CA ALA A 32 6.93 3.61 8.79
C ALA A 32 7.19 4.54 7.60
N ARG A 33 6.32 5.55 7.40
CA ARG A 33 6.40 6.48 6.25
C ARG A 33 7.77 7.16 6.17
N GLU A 34 8.35 7.50 7.31
CA GLU A 34 9.62 8.22 7.44
C GLU A 34 10.83 7.35 7.05
N GLN A 35 10.70 6.03 7.21
CA GLN A 35 11.76 5.07 6.91
C GLN A 35 11.63 4.47 5.51
N TYR A 36 10.53 4.72 4.81
CA TYR A 36 10.13 4.06 3.58
C TYR A 36 11.24 3.97 2.53
N VAL A 37 11.75 5.12 2.07
CA VAL A 37 12.81 5.18 1.03
C VAL A 37 14.12 4.58 1.55
N GLY A 38 14.44 4.78 2.83
CA GLY A 38 15.65 4.23 3.45
C GLY A 38 15.65 2.71 3.45
N VAL A 39 14.53 2.09 3.84
CA VAL A 39 14.36 0.64 3.87
C VAL A 39 14.41 0.06 2.46
N VAL A 40 13.75 0.69 1.48
CA VAL A 40 13.80 0.23 0.08
C VAL A 40 15.22 0.30 -0.48
N LYS A 41 16.00 1.35 -0.16
CA LYS A 41 17.42 1.43 -0.52
C LYS A 41 18.25 0.30 0.11
N SER A 42 18.00 -0.03 1.37
CA SER A 42 18.67 -1.16 2.03
C SER A 42 18.28 -2.51 1.39
N LEU A 43 17.01 -2.70 1.03
CA LEU A 43 16.56 -3.91 0.34
C LEU A 43 17.15 -4.02 -1.08
N LEU A 44 17.30 -2.91 -1.79
CA LEU A 44 18.02 -2.88 -3.06
C LEU A 44 19.48 -3.33 -2.85
N ALA A 45 20.16 -2.85 -1.81
CA ALA A 45 21.51 -3.30 -1.47
C ALA A 45 21.58 -4.79 -1.09
N ASP A 46 20.51 -5.35 -0.52
CA ASP A 46 20.37 -6.78 -0.24
C ASP A 46 20.04 -7.63 -1.49
N GLY A 47 19.88 -7.00 -2.66
CA GLY A 47 19.61 -7.67 -3.93
C GLY A 47 18.13 -7.88 -4.25
N PHE A 48 17.24 -7.07 -3.68
CA PHE A 48 15.84 -6.95 -4.15
C PHE A 48 15.77 -5.92 -5.28
N ASP A 49 16.25 -6.32 -6.45
CA ASP A 49 16.52 -5.40 -7.57
C ASP A 49 15.27 -4.98 -8.35
N VAL A 50 14.17 -5.73 -8.22
CA VAL A 50 12.97 -5.56 -9.05
C VAL A 50 11.78 -5.17 -8.19
N CYS A 51 11.21 -3.99 -8.44
CA CYS A 51 9.87 -3.65 -7.99
C CYS A 51 8.84 -4.26 -8.95
N ILE A 52 8.05 -5.20 -8.46
CA ILE A 52 7.04 -5.92 -9.25
C ILE A 52 5.73 -5.16 -9.32
N ASP A 53 5.37 -4.51 -8.21
CA ASP A 53 4.05 -3.90 -8.05
C ASP A 53 4.10 -2.88 -6.90
N LEU A 54 3.38 -1.77 -7.07
CA LEU A 54 3.12 -0.75 -6.06
C LEU A 54 1.67 -0.32 -6.21
N THR A 55 0.88 -0.49 -5.15
CA THR A 55 -0.55 -0.18 -5.20
C THR A 55 -1.08 0.33 -3.87
N GLY A 56 -2.22 1.02 -3.91
CA GLY A 56 -2.96 1.46 -2.74
C GLY A 56 -4.04 0.47 -2.32
N VAL A 57 -4.38 0.48 -1.03
CA VAL A 57 -5.55 -0.22 -0.49
C VAL A 57 -6.34 0.75 0.39
N ASP A 58 -7.62 0.92 0.09
CA ASP A 58 -8.54 1.70 0.93
C ASP A 58 -9.30 0.78 1.89
N TYR A 59 -9.02 0.94 3.17
CA TYR A 59 -9.62 0.20 4.27
C TYR A 59 -10.73 0.96 4.99
N LEU A 60 -11.38 1.95 4.34
CA LEU A 60 -12.52 2.68 4.91
C LEU A 60 -13.57 1.76 5.56
N SER A 61 -13.87 0.61 4.96
CA SER A 61 -14.84 -0.36 5.48
C SER A 61 -14.31 -1.24 6.64
N LEU A 62 -13.01 -1.17 6.95
CA LEU A 62 -12.31 -1.98 7.97
C LEU A 62 -11.41 -1.10 8.87
N PRO A 63 -11.98 -0.13 9.61
CA PRO A 63 -11.20 0.84 10.40
C PRO A 63 -10.48 0.25 11.61
N HIS A 64 -10.98 -0.87 12.17
CA HIS A 64 -10.41 -1.52 13.36
C HIS A 64 -9.59 -2.77 13.04
N ARG A 65 -9.05 -2.87 11.82
CA ARG A 65 -8.23 -4.03 11.42
C ARG A 65 -6.93 -4.09 12.21
N VAL A 66 -6.40 -5.30 12.38
CA VAL A 66 -5.07 -5.52 12.96
C VAL A 66 -4.05 -5.55 11.82
N VAL A 67 -3.06 -4.65 11.85
CA VAL A 67 -1.96 -4.61 10.87
C VAL A 67 -0.84 -5.57 11.28
N GLY A 68 -0.54 -5.62 12.58
CA GLY A 68 0.51 -6.43 13.20
C GLY A 68 1.53 -5.57 13.96
N ALA A 69 2.27 -6.19 14.89
CA ALA A 69 3.44 -5.61 15.56
C ALA A 69 3.26 -4.19 16.16
N GLY A 70 2.09 -3.89 16.72
CA GLY A 70 1.81 -2.58 17.33
C GLY A 70 1.64 -1.42 16.34
N VAL A 71 1.64 -1.67 15.03
CA VAL A 71 1.44 -0.65 14.00
C VAL A 71 -0.03 -0.20 13.99
N LYS A 72 -0.25 1.10 14.11
CA LYS A 72 -1.58 1.71 14.07
C LYS A 72 -2.19 1.56 12.65
N PRO A 73 -3.42 1.03 12.51
CA PRO A 73 -4.09 0.98 11.23
C PRO A 73 -4.47 2.39 10.77
N GLU A 74 -4.19 2.71 9.51
CA GLU A 74 -4.68 3.93 8.85
C GLU A 74 -5.69 3.60 7.75
N ARG A 75 -6.39 4.60 7.22
CA ARG A 75 -7.37 4.39 6.14
C ARG A 75 -6.71 3.80 4.90
N PHE A 76 -5.61 4.40 4.45
CA PHE A 76 -4.90 3.96 3.26
C PHE A 76 -3.68 3.12 3.66
N GLU A 77 -3.34 2.18 2.80
CA GLU A 77 -2.12 1.41 2.89
C GLU A 77 -1.48 1.34 1.51
N VAL A 78 -0.20 1.68 1.41
CA VAL A 78 0.58 1.46 0.19
C VAL A 78 1.32 0.15 0.34
N VAL A 79 1.15 -0.73 -0.64
CA VAL A 79 1.77 -2.04 -0.69
C VAL A 79 2.78 -2.06 -1.82
N VAL A 80 4.01 -2.45 -1.52
CA VAL A 80 5.08 -2.61 -2.51
C VAL A 80 5.55 -4.05 -2.51
N ASN A 81 5.64 -4.67 -3.68
CA ASN A 81 6.18 -6.02 -3.82
C ASN A 81 7.54 -5.94 -4.51
N LEU A 82 8.60 -6.33 -3.81
CA LEU A 82 9.95 -6.43 -4.36
C LEU A 82 10.33 -7.90 -4.58
N LEU A 83 11.16 -8.14 -5.59
CA LEU A 83 11.65 -9.46 -5.99
C LEU A 83 13.16 -9.44 -6.09
N SER A 84 13.80 -10.41 -5.44
CA SER A 84 15.20 -10.74 -5.69
C SER A 84 15.27 -11.87 -6.70
N LEU A 85 15.84 -11.61 -7.87
CA LEU A 85 16.03 -12.64 -8.90
C LEU A 85 17.12 -13.65 -8.48
N THR A 86 18.17 -13.15 -7.82
CA THR A 86 19.31 -13.96 -7.37
C THR A 86 18.90 -14.92 -6.25
N LYS A 87 18.15 -14.42 -5.25
CA LYS A 87 17.68 -15.24 -4.12
C LYS A 87 16.40 -16.02 -4.45
N ARG A 88 15.66 -15.63 -5.50
CA ARG A 88 14.33 -16.14 -5.85
C ARG A 88 13.31 -15.92 -4.72
N GLU A 89 13.47 -14.82 -3.99
CA GLU A 89 12.66 -14.46 -2.84
C GLU A 89 11.86 -13.20 -3.12
N ARG A 90 10.67 -13.12 -2.52
CA ARG A 90 9.79 -11.96 -2.58
C ARG A 90 9.62 -11.37 -1.20
N ILE A 91 9.59 -10.05 -1.14
CA ILE A 91 9.28 -9.31 0.07
C ILE A 91 8.18 -8.31 -0.25
N ARG A 92 7.22 -8.19 0.67
CA ARG A 92 6.16 -7.17 0.59
C ARG A 92 6.41 -6.11 1.63
N LEU A 93 6.31 -4.85 1.26
CA LEU A 93 6.28 -3.74 2.21
C LEU A 93 4.83 -3.27 2.32
N ARG A 94 4.41 -2.92 3.54
CA ARG A 94 3.12 -2.27 3.82
C ARG A 94 3.40 -1.00 4.58
N VAL A 95 2.94 0.12 4.04
CA VAL A 95 3.08 1.44 4.64
C VAL A 95 1.70 1.98 4.94
N GLN A 96 1.44 2.34 6.20
CA GLN A 96 0.18 2.97 6.59
C GLN A 96 0.20 4.45 6.20
N VAL A 97 -0.83 4.92 5.50
CA VAL A 97 -0.97 6.30 5.06
C VAL A 97 -2.28 6.87 5.62
N PRO A 98 -2.22 7.94 6.43
CA PRO A 98 -3.40 8.52 7.04
C PRO A 98 -4.25 9.27 6.02
N SER A 99 -5.54 9.46 6.31
CA SER A 99 -6.48 10.09 5.37
C SER A 99 -6.43 11.62 5.35
N ASP A 100 -5.87 12.23 6.40
CA ASP A 100 -5.68 13.68 6.51
C ASP A 100 -4.40 14.17 5.83
N ASP A 101 -3.43 13.28 5.62
CA ASP A 101 -2.20 13.52 4.89
C ASP A 101 -1.87 12.33 3.96
N THR A 102 -2.48 12.34 2.78
CA THR A 102 -2.34 11.28 1.76
C THR A 102 -1.11 11.49 0.88
N THR A 103 0.06 11.66 1.51
CA THR A 103 1.35 11.83 0.83
C THR A 103 2.32 10.71 1.20
N LEU A 104 3.19 10.31 0.29
CA LEU A 104 4.27 9.36 0.54
C LEU A 104 5.49 9.74 -0.29
N ALA A 105 6.70 9.43 0.16
CA ALA A 105 7.89 9.66 -0.67
C ALA A 105 7.90 8.73 -1.89
N SER A 106 8.25 9.26 -3.06
CA SER A 106 8.40 8.48 -4.29
C SER A 106 9.55 7.48 -4.19
N LEU A 107 9.40 6.31 -4.82
CA LEU A 107 10.48 5.34 -5.02
C LEU A 107 11.17 5.49 -6.37
N PHE A 108 10.76 6.45 -7.20
CA PHE A 108 11.27 6.62 -8.56
C PHE A 108 12.81 6.66 -8.65
N ASP A 109 13.45 7.40 -7.74
CA ASP A 109 14.92 7.52 -7.69
C ASP A 109 15.64 6.19 -7.35
N VAL A 110 14.95 5.25 -6.71
CA VAL A 110 15.49 3.94 -6.31
C VAL A 110 15.11 2.86 -7.33
N HIS A 111 13.84 2.86 -7.74
CA HIS A 111 13.30 1.96 -8.74
C HIS A 111 12.51 2.77 -9.78
N PRO A 112 13.14 3.20 -10.89
CA PRO A 112 12.46 4.01 -11.91
C PRO A 112 11.21 3.34 -12.52
N GLY A 113 11.10 2.00 -12.42
CA GLY A 113 9.91 1.27 -12.83
C GLY A 113 8.65 1.52 -11.98
N THR A 114 8.75 2.27 -10.88
CA THR A 114 7.58 2.65 -10.06
C THR A 114 6.79 3.81 -10.63
N GLU A 115 7.29 4.52 -11.65
CA GLU A 115 6.65 5.73 -12.22
C GLU A 115 5.16 5.52 -12.52
N ALA A 116 4.84 4.54 -13.36
CA ALA A 116 3.45 4.26 -13.73
C ALA A 116 2.60 3.76 -12.54
N HIS A 117 3.20 2.99 -11.62
CA HIS A 117 2.49 2.44 -10.46
C HIS A 117 2.14 3.52 -9.42
N GLU A 118 3.04 4.47 -9.19
CA GLU A 118 2.81 5.64 -8.33
C GLU A 118 1.72 6.54 -8.92
N ARG A 119 1.76 6.76 -10.24
CA ARG A 119 0.69 7.50 -10.94
C ARG A 119 -0.65 6.79 -10.92
N GLU A 120 -0.68 5.47 -11.11
CA GLU A 120 -1.91 4.68 -10.98
C GLU A 120 -2.48 4.79 -9.56
N THR A 121 -1.62 4.66 -8.55
CA THR A 121 -2.03 4.76 -7.14
C THR A 121 -2.57 6.15 -6.81
N PHE A 122 -1.98 7.20 -7.36
CA PHE A 122 -2.50 8.56 -7.29
C PHE A 122 -3.85 8.69 -7.99
N ASP A 123 -3.98 8.22 -9.22
CA ASP A 123 -5.20 8.37 -10.01
C ASP A 123 -6.38 7.63 -9.36
N MET A 124 -6.12 6.40 -8.87
CA MET A 124 -7.15 5.51 -8.32
C MET A 124 -7.47 5.74 -6.84
N PHE A 125 -6.48 6.11 -6.02
CA PHE A 125 -6.61 6.24 -4.56
C PHE A 125 -6.28 7.64 -4.03
N GLY A 126 -5.78 8.56 -4.85
CA GLY A 126 -5.45 9.94 -4.45
C GLY A 126 -4.31 10.05 -3.47
N ILE A 127 -3.39 9.08 -3.46
CA ILE A 127 -2.15 9.13 -2.69
C ILE A 127 -1.10 9.82 -3.56
N THR A 128 -0.55 10.93 -3.10
CA THR A 128 0.46 11.71 -3.86
C THR A 128 1.87 11.27 -3.49
N PHE A 129 2.78 11.23 -4.46
CA PHE A 129 4.16 10.82 -4.25
C PHE A 129 5.14 11.99 -4.36
N ASP A 130 5.80 12.34 -3.25
CA ASP A 130 6.76 13.43 -3.19
C ASP A 130 8.08 13.04 -3.86
N GLY A 131 8.57 13.89 -4.77
CA GLY A 131 9.79 13.62 -5.56
C GLY A 131 9.55 12.84 -6.86
N HIS A 132 8.31 12.50 -7.19
CA HIS A 132 7.97 11.87 -8.46
C HIS A 132 8.11 12.88 -9.63
N PRO A 133 8.66 12.49 -10.79
CA PRO A 133 8.96 13.41 -11.90
C PRO A 133 7.71 14.01 -12.56
N ASP A 134 6.61 13.26 -12.65
CA ASP A 134 5.37 13.69 -13.30
C ASP A 134 4.14 13.09 -12.62
N MET A 135 3.53 13.81 -11.68
CA MET A 135 2.31 13.38 -11.00
C MET A 135 1.04 13.80 -11.76
N THR A 136 0.84 13.18 -12.92
CA THR A 136 -0.38 13.34 -13.73
C THR A 136 -1.19 12.04 -13.74
N ARG A 137 -2.51 12.17 -13.97
CA ARG A 137 -3.41 11.01 -14.15
C ARG A 137 -2.92 10.12 -15.30
N ILE A 138 -3.23 8.82 -15.24
CA ILE A 138 -2.75 7.85 -16.23
C ILE A 138 -3.88 6.94 -16.78
N LEU A 139 -4.88 6.62 -15.95
CA LEU A 139 -6.01 5.77 -16.34
C LEU A 139 -7.28 6.59 -16.59
N MET A 140 -7.56 7.57 -15.75
CA MET A 140 -8.76 8.40 -15.86
C MET A 140 -8.53 9.56 -16.82
N PRO A 141 -9.59 10.05 -17.49
CA PRO A 141 -9.54 11.31 -18.23
C PRO A 141 -9.00 12.46 -17.37
N GLU A 142 -8.31 13.42 -17.99
CA GLU A 142 -7.70 14.57 -17.30
C GLU A 142 -8.73 15.43 -16.54
N ASP A 143 -9.96 15.47 -17.04
CA ASP A 143 -11.09 16.20 -16.46
C ASP A 143 -11.89 15.40 -15.43
N TRP A 144 -11.45 14.18 -15.09
CA TRP A 144 -12.12 13.34 -14.10
C TRP A 144 -12.01 13.94 -12.69
N ASP A 145 -13.11 13.91 -11.95
CA ASP A 145 -13.16 14.32 -10.55
C ASP A 145 -13.16 13.11 -9.61
N GLY A 146 -12.33 13.16 -8.58
CA GLY A 146 -12.18 12.08 -7.60
C GLY A 146 -11.29 10.90 -8.02
N HIS A 147 -11.43 9.80 -7.26
CA HIS A 147 -10.53 8.64 -7.23
C HIS A 147 -11.33 7.33 -7.18
N PRO A 148 -11.50 6.61 -8.31
CA PRO A 148 -12.50 5.55 -8.45
C PRO A 148 -12.39 4.35 -7.52
N LEU A 149 -11.19 3.99 -7.04
CA LEU A 149 -11.00 2.81 -6.19
C LEU A 149 -11.17 3.09 -4.70
N ARG A 150 -11.41 4.35 -4.31
CA ARG A 150 -11.80 4.69 -2.94
C ARG A 150 -13.20 4.16 -2.64
N LYS A 151 -13.43 3.71 -1.41
CA LYS A 151 -14.70 3.09 -0.99
C LYS A 151 -15.83 4.07 -0.72
N ASP A 152 -15.52 5.36 -0.61
CA ASP A 152 -16.48 6.47 -0.58
C ASP A 152 -16.81 7.02 -1.97
N TYR A 153 -16.19 6.50 -3.04
CA TYR A 153 -16.51 6.88 -4.40
C TYR A 153 -17.78 6.15 -4.88
N ASP A 154 -18.77 6.91 -5.36
CA ASP A 154 -20.03 6.35 -5.85
C ASP A 154 -19.79 5.60 -7.17
N GLN A 155 -19.96 4.28 -7.13
CA GLN A 155 -19.88 3.46 -8.34
C GLN A 155 -21.16 3.66 -9.14
N GLY A 156 -21.10 4.59 -10.09
CA GLY A 156 -22.20 4.85 -11.00
C GLY A 156 -22.74 3.54 -11.59
N PHE A 157 -24.04 3.31 -11.43
CA PHE A 157 -24.70 2.11 -11.93
C PHE A 157 -25.75 2.48 -12.99
N ILE A 158 -25.81 1.70 -14.06
CA ILE A 158 -26.90 1.78 -15.03
C ILE A 158 -27.83 0.61 -14.73
N PRO A 159 -29.12 0.85 -14.41
CA PRO A 159 -30.04 -0.24 -14.14
C PRO A 159 -30.20 -1.13 -15.36
N VAL A 160 -30.15 -2.46 -15.15
CA VAL A 160 -30.39 -3.44 -16.21
C VAL A 160 -31.85 -3.33 -16.66
N GLN A 161 -32.06 -3.04 -17.94
CA GLN A 161 -33.39 -2.96 -18.54
C GLN A 161 -33.75 -4.27 -19.24
N PHE A 162 -34.89 -4.86 -18.87
CA PHE A 162 -35.49 -5.97 -19.59
C PHE A 162 -36.59 -5.47 -20.51
N LYS A 163 -36.73 -6.08 -21.69
CA LYS A 163 -37.93 -5.90 -22.52
C LYS A 163 -39.06 -6.73 -21.90
N GLY A 164 -40.21 -6.11 -21.63
CA GLY A 164 -41.39 -6.83 -21.16
C GLY A 164 -41.88 -7.81 -22.22
N THR A 165 -42.00 -9.09 -21.87
CA THR A 165 -42.90 -10.02 -22.57
C THR A 165 -44.32 -9.58 -22.27
N ASN A 166 -44.98 -8.97 -23.26
CA ASN A 166 -46.44 -8.85 -23.25
C ASN A 166 -47.00 -10.28 -23.28
N SER A 167 -47.45 -10.78 -22.13
CA SER A 167 -48.28 -11.98 -22.02
C SER A 167 -49.64 -11.77 -22.66
#